data_AF-A0A652JVS0-F1
#
_entry.id   AF-A0A652JVS0-F1
#
_cell.length_a   1.000
_cell.length_b   1.000
_cell.length_c   1.000
_cell.angle_alpha   90.00
_cell.angle_beta   90.00
_cell.angle_gamma   90.00
#
_symmetry.space_group_name_H-M   'P 1'
#
loop_
_entity.id
_entity.type
_entity.pdbx_description
1 polymer ?
#
loop_
_entity_poly.entity_id
_entity_poly.type
_entity_poly.pdbx_seq_one_letter_code
_entity_poly.pdbx_strand_id
1 'polypeptide(L)'
;MVYTRKNQRDLTGAERRKFVAAVLELKRTGAYDRFVRTHIDHYTADGEGRLRVAHMTPSFLPWHRRFLLEFETALRRIDPTVSVPYWDWTRDNSPASSLWGEDFLGGNGRRTDLQVMTGPFAHSAGRWTITQSMTQERFLTRDFGRPRDPIALPTQAQLDEVMRERVYDATPWNSTSAAGFRNRLEGWAPGRGNERFRIHNRVHRWVGGLMLGGGSVNDPVFWLHHSFVDLVWSRWQQRNPGAAYLPAEPPPLGDAQYRKVVARHEPMAPWGVTPASMLDHSRIYRYA
;
A
#
# COMPACT_ATOMS: atom_id res chain seq x y z
N MET A 1 -5.00 0.68 24.31
CA MET A 1 -6.05 -0.28 23.93
C MET A 1 -5.81 -0.67 22.47
N VAL A 2 -5.85 -1.96 22.15
CA VAL A 2 -5.70 -2.47 20.77
C VAL A 2 -6.92 -2.04 19.96
N TYR A 3 -6.72 -1.29 18.87
CA TYR A 3 -7.82 -0.85 18.00
C TYR A 3 -8.05 -1.82 16.83
N THR A 4 -9.19 -1.70 16.15
CA THR A 4 -9.63 -2.65 15.12
C THR A 4 -9.63 -1.98 13.75
N ARG A 5 -8.90 -2.55 12.78
CA ARG A 5 -9.06 -2.23 11.35
C ARG A 5 -10.14 -3.11 10.75
N LYS A 6 -11.20 -2.50 10.22
CA LYS A 6 -12.35 -3.20 9.64
C LYS A 6 -12.27 -3.27 8.12
N ASN A 7 -12.93 -4.25 7.52
CA ASN A 7 -13.18 -4.22 6.08
C ASN A 7 -14.00 -2.96 5.73
N GLN A 8 -13.61 -2.25 4.67
CA GLN A 8 -14.30 -1.02 4.27
C GLN A 8 -15.80 -1.24 4.01
N ARG A 9 -16.19 -2.41 3.48
CA ARG A 9 -17.58 -2.77 3.18
C ARG A 9 -18.46 -2.84 4.44
N ASP A 10 -17.85 -3.11 5.59
CA ASP A 10 -18.54 -3.31 6.86
C ASP A 10 -18.50 -2.03 7.72
N LEU A 11 -17.95 -0.93 7.19
CA LEU A 11 -18.01 0.37 7.85
C LEU A 11 -19.43 0.93 7.81
N THR A 12 -19.89 1.38 8.96
CA THR A 12 -21.09 2.21 9.07
C THR A 12 -20.89 3.56 8.38
N GLY A 13 -21.97 4.23 8.00
CA GLY A 13 -21.89 5.59 7.45
C GLY A 13 -21.21 6.59 8.41
N ALA A 14 -21.32 6.39 9.73
CA ALA A 14 -20.63 7.22 10.71
C ALA A 14 -19.10 7.00 10.70
N GLU A 15 -18.65 5.75 10.57
CA GLU A 15 -17.22 5.44 10.47
C GLU A 15 -16.61 5.96 9.17
N ARG A 16 -17.32 5.83 8.04
CA ARG A 16 -16.90 6.41 6.76
C ARG A 16 -16.70 7.92 6.86
N ARG A 17 -17.69 8.63 7.43
CA ARG A 17 -17.61 10.09 7.64
C ARG A 17 -16.43 10.49 8.52
N LYS A 18 -16.20 9.79 9.63
CA LYS A 18 -15.07 10.08 10.54
C LYS A 18 -13.72 9.85 9.87
N PHE A 19 -13.57 8.75 9.13
CA PHE A 19 -12.34 8.49 8.37
C PHE A 19 -12.09 9.59 7.34
N VAL A 20 -13.08 9.90 6.49
CA VAL A 20 -12.98 10.96 5.48
C VAL A 20 -12.63 12.31 6.13
N ALA A 21 -13.32 12.69 7.21
CA ALA A 21 -13.06 13.95 7.92
C ALA A 21 -11.63 14.03 8.46
N ALA A 22 -11.12 12.96 9.07
CA ALA A 22 -9.75 12.92 9.59
C ALA A 22 -8.70 12.99 8.46
N VAL A 23 -8.93 12.32 7.33
CA VAL A 23 -8.03 12.39 6.16
C VAL A 23 -8.01 13.81 5.57
N LEU A 24 -9.17 14.43 5.42
CA LEU A 24 -9.26 15.81 4.92
C LEU A 24 -8.62 16.81 5.89
N GLU A 25 -8.70 16.59 7.20
CA GLU A 25 -8.03 17.43 8.19
C GLU A 25 -6.50 17.29 8.13
N LEU A 26 -5.98 16.07 7.94
CA LEU A 26 -4.55 15.88 7.67
C LEU A 26 -4.12 16.62 6.40
N LYS A 27 -4.97 16.66 5.36
CA LYS A 27 -4.67 17.40 4.13
C LYS A 27 -4.69 18.91 4.37
N ARG A 28 -5.70 19.43 5.06
CA ARG A 28 -5.84 20.86 5.39
C ARG A 28 -4.63 21.40 6.18
N THR A 29 -4.10 20.60 7.10
CA THR A 29 -2.92 20.97 7.91
C THR A 29 -1.58 20.78 7.20
N GLY A 30 -1.58 20.26 5.96
CA GLY A 30 -0.36 19.88 5.24
C GLY A 30 0.34 18.64 5.82
N ALA A 31 -0.25 17.97 6.82
CA ALA A 31 0.30 16.77 7.40
C ALA A 31 0.27 15.58 6.42
N TYR A 32 -0.79 15.47 5.61
CA TYR A 32 -0.93 14.45 4.58
C TYR A 32 0.21 14.52 3.55
N ASP A 33 0.62 15.73 3.17
CA ASP A 33 1.66 15.98 2.17
C ASP A 33 3.05 15.52 2.62
N ARG A 34 3.27 15.32 3.93
CA ARG A 34 4.50 14.68 4.43
C ARG A 34 4.53 13.20 4.08
N PHE A 35 3.41 12.49 4.20
CA PHE A 35 3.33 11.08 3.82
C PHE A 35 3.56 10.89 2.32
N VAL A 36 2.98 11.78 1.50
CA VAL A 36 3.19 11.76 0.05
C VAL A 36 4.68 11.92 -0.30
N ARG A 37 5.35 12.92 0.28
CA ARG A 37 6.79 13.13 0.07
C ARG A 37 7.62 11.95 0.55
N THR A 38 7.38 11.45 1.77
CA THR A 38 8.10 10.29 2.30
C THR A 38 8.02 9.10 1.36
N HIS A 39 6.86 8.82 0.79
CA HIS A 39 6.71 7.72 -0.16
C HIS A 39 7.39 8.01 -1.51
N ILE A 40 7.29 9.23 -2.06
CA ILE A 40 7.99 9.62 -3.30
C ILE A 40 9.51 9.47 -3.14
N ASP A 41 10.06 9.93 -2.02
CA ASP A 41 11.50 9.92 -1.75
C ASP A 41 12.04 8.48 -1.74
N HIS A 42 11.33 7.56 -1.06
CA HIS A 42 11.74 6.16 -0.99
C HIS A 42 11.45 5.41 -2.30
N TYR A 43 10.31 5.65 -2.95
CA TYR A 43 10.00 5.07 -4.26
C TYR A 43 11.08 5.41 -5.31
N THR A 44 11.55 6.66 -5.29
CA THR A 44 12.60 7.13 -6.22
C THR A 44 13.97 6.55 -5.86
N ALA A 45 14.25 6.38 -4.56
CA ALA A 45 15.51 5.81 -4.07
C ALA A 45 15.62 4.29 -4.28
N ASP A 46 14.49 3.57 -4.26
CA ASP A 46 14.39 2.11 -4.33
C ASP A 46 14.72 1.50 -5.71
N GLY A 47 15.47 2.21 -6.55
CA GLY A 47 16.02 1.64 -7.79
C GLY A 47 16.96 0.46 -7.51
N GLU A 48 17.01 -0.50 -8.43
CA GLU A 48 17.76 -1.78 -8.29
C GLU A 48 19.29 -1.65 -8.11
N GLY A 49 19.83 -0.42 -8.16
CA GLY A 49 21.25 -0.12 -8.00
C GLY A 49 21.67 0.38 -6.62
N ARG A 50 20.75 0.71 -5.70
CA ARG A 50 21.04 1.33 -4.39
C ARG A 50 20.33 0.59 -3.25
N LEU A 51 20.44 1.10 -2.03
CA LEU A 51 19.66 0.63 -0.88
C LEU A 51 18.17 0.79 -1.18
N ARG A 52 17.45 -0.33 -1.19
CA ARG A 52 16.01 -0.40 -1.31
C ARG A 52 15.40 -0.67 0.06
N VAL A 53 14.46 0.19 0.47
CA VAL A 53 13.83 0.13 1.78
C VAL A 53 12.31 -0.11 1.68
N ALA A 54 11.62 0.57 0.76
CA ALA A 54 10.16 0.51 0.70
C ALA A 54 9.62 -0.45 -0.38
N HIS A 55 10.30 -0.65 -1.51
CA HIS A 55 9.84 -1.44 -2.65
C HIS A 55 10.93 -2.34 -3.23
N MET A 56 10.53 -3.40 -3.93
CA MET A 56 11.42 -4.35 -4.62
C MET A 56 12.50 -4.89 -3.67
N THR A 57 12.12 -5.15 -2.41
CA THR A 57 13.04 -5.43 -1.32
C THR A 57 12.33 -6.20 -0.22
N PRO A 58 13.03 -7.04 0.56
CA PRO A 58 12.41 -7.78 1.65
C PRO A 58 11.73 -6.89 2.69
N SER A 59 12.20 -5.65 2.88
CA SER A 59 11.59 -4.72 3.83
C SER A 59 10.28 -4.07 3.36
N PHE A 60 9.78 -4.39 2.16
CA PHE A 60 8.51 -3.88 1.62
C PHE A 60 7.35 -3.98 2.62
N LEU A 61 7.12 -5.17 3.18
CA LEU A 61 6.02 -5.42 4.12
C LEU A 61 6.19 -4.69 5.46
N PRO A 62 7.32 -4.82 6.19
CA PRO A 62 7.50 -4.09 7.45
C PRO A 62 7.57 -2.57 7.29
N TRP A 63 8.11 -2.06 6.18
CA TRP A 63 8.14 -0.62 5.90
C TRP A 63 6.72 -0.07 5.72
N HIS A 64 5.89 -0.72 4.91
CA HIS A 64 4.49 -0.29 4.72
C HIS A 64 3.63 -0.48 5.97
N ARG A 65 3.89 -1.51 6.79
CA ARG A 65 3.27 -1.64 8.12
C ARG A 65 3.62 -0.45 9.02
N ARG A 66 4.90 -0.04 9.07
CA ARG A 66 5.29 1.16 9.82
C ARG A 66 4.64 2.41 9.25
N PHE A 67 4.59 2.55 7.93
CA PHE A 67 3.97 3.69 7.26
C PHE A 67 2.47 3.81 7.59
N LEU A 68 1.74 2.69 7.60
CA LEU A 68 0.35 2.64 8.07
C LEU A 68 0.21 3.06 9.53
N LEU A 69 1.11 2.60 10.42
CA LEU A 69 1.10 2.98 11.83
C LEU A 69 1.31 4.48 12.05
N GLU A 70 2.18 5.12 11.27
CA GLU A 70 2.39 6.57 11.32
C GLU A 70 1.16 7.34 10.87
N PHE A 71 0.54 6.91 9.76
CA PHE A 71 -0.67 7.52 9.25
C PHE A 71 -1.84 7.37 10.22
N GLU A 72 -2.03 6.18 10.77
CA GLU A 72 -3.07 5.89 11.73
C GLU A 72 -2.85 6.63 13.05
N THR A 73 -1.61 6.78 13.50
CA THR A 73 -1.28 7.64 14.65
C THR A 73 -1.71 9.09 14.37
N ALA A 74 -1.47 9.60 13.16
CA ALA A 74 -1.88 10.95 12.77
C ALA A 74 -3.40 11.10 12.72
N LEU A 75 -4.13 10.14 12.13
CA LEU A 75 -5.60 10.13 12.12
C LEU A 75 -6.17 10.11 13.55
N ARG A 76 -5.58 9.27 14.42
CA ARG A 76 -6.05 9.07 15.79
C ARG A 76 -5.80 10.27 16.71
N ARG A 77 -4.88 11.16 16.35
CA ARG A 77 -4.72 12.47 17.01
C ARG A 77 -5.87 13.43 16.68
N ILE A 78 -6.54 13.25 15.55
CA ILE A 78 -7.72 14.02 15.17
C ILE A 78 -8.99 13.40 15.77
N ASP A 79 -9.17 12.08 15.59
CA ASP A 79 -10.25 11.32 16.20
C ASP A 79 -9.74 9.96 16.68
N PRO A 80 -9.67 9.70 18.00
CA PRO A 80 -9.11 8.47 18.57
C PRO A 80 -9.95 7.22 18.27
N THR A 81 -11.13 7.36 17.67
CA THR A 81 -11.98 6.25 17.22
C THR A 81 -11.70 5.82 15.78
N VAL A 82 -10.92 6.59 15.02
CA VAL A 82 -10.58 6.27 13.63
C VAL A 82 -9.44 5.25 13.57
N SER A 83 -9.53 4.37 12.58
CA SER A 83 -8.50 3.43 12.16
C SER A 83 -8.54 3.34 10.63
N VAL A 84 -7.45 2.92 10.01
CA VAL A 84 -7.39 2.67 8.57
C VAL A 84 -8.21 1.41 8.25
N PRO A 85 -9.28 1.50 7.44
CA PRO A 85 -9.98 0.31 6.98
C PRO A 85 -9.17 -0.40 5.91
N TYR A 86 -9.49 -1.66 5.61
CA TYR A 86 -8.85 -2.39 4.51
C TYR A 86 -9.81 -2.61 3.34
N TRP A 87 -9.27 -2.59 2.13
CA TRP A 87 -10.00 -2.93 0.90
C TRP A 87 -9.64 -4.34 0.46
N ASP A 88 -10.56 -5.28 0.71
CA ASP A 88 -10.46 -6.65 0.20
C ASP A 88 -10.82 -6.70 -1.30
N TRP A 89 -9.83 -6.39 -2.14
CA TRP A 89 -9.98 -6.38 -3.61
C TRP A 89 -10.15 -7.77 -4.24
N THR A 90 -10.08 -8.88 -3.49
CA THR A 90 -10.44 -10.20 -4.04
C THR A 90 -11.95 -10.43 -4.03
N ARG A 91 -12.68 -9.70 -3.18
CA ARG A 91 -14.13 -9.81 -3.00
C ARG A 91 -14.89 -8.59 -3.49
N ASP A 92 -14.38 -7.39 -3.20
CA ASP A 92 -15.01 -6.14 -3.59
C ASP A 92 -14.22 -5.48 -4.72
N ASN A 93 -14.45 -5.98 -5.94
CA ASN A 93 -13.58 -5.80 -7.10
C ASN A 93 -14.27 -5.11 -8.29
N SER A 94 -15.39 -4.43 -8.03
CA SER A 94 -16.17 -3.75 -9.05
C SER A 94 -16.01 -2.23 -8.96
N PRO A 95 -15.96 -1.50 -10.09
CA PRO A 95 -16.15 -0.04 -10.12
C PRO A 95 -17.44 0.44 -9.45
N ALA A 96 -18.45 -0.42 -9.32
CA ALA A 96 -19.72 -0.13 -8.65
C ALA A 96 -19.69 -0.40 -7.13
N SER A 97 -18.53 -0.76 -6.57
CA SER A 97 -18.35 -0.95 -5.13
C SER A 97 -18.75 0.27 -4.30
N SER A 98 -19.32 0.05 -3.12
CA SER A 98 -19.54 1.09 -2.10
C SER A 98 -18.25 1.80 -1.66
N LEU A 99 -17.07 1.22 -1.94
CA LEU A 99 -15.77 1.87 -1.77
C LEU A 99 -15.71 3.20 -2.53
N TRP A 100 -16.25 3.21 -3.75
CA TRP A 100 -16.20 4.32 -4.71
C TRP A 100 -17.42 5.25 -4.63
N GLY A 101 -18.24 5.09 -3.59
CA GLY A 101 -19.39 5.96 -3.32
C GLY A 101 -18.99 7.41 -3.05
N GLU A 102 -19.90 8.34 -3.33
CA GLU A 102 -19.67 9.78 -3.11
C GLU A 102 -19.56 10.16 -1.64
N ASP A 103 -20.04 9.31 -0.74
CA ASP A 103 -19.90 9.46 0.72
C ASP A 103 -18.57 8.90 1.25
N PHE A 104 -17.74 8.28 0.40
CA PHE A 104 -16.48 7.68 0.79
C PHE A 104 -15.30 8.07 -0.11
N LEU A 105 -14.80 7.23 -1.04
CA LEU A 105 -13.59 7.57 -1.79
C LEU A 105 -13.84 8.29 -3.12
N GLY A 106 -15.10 8.41 -3.56
CA GLY A 106 -15.44 8.93 -4.89
C GLY A 106 -15.11 7.95 -6.02
N GLY A 107 -15.65 8.24 -7.20
CA GLY A 107 -15.64 7.34 -8.35
C GLY A 107 -14.37 7.36 -9.19
N ASN A 108 -14.53 6.90 -10.43
CA ASN A 108 -13.48 6.90 -11.45
C ASN A 108 -13.20 8.31 -12.00
N GLY A 109 -12.08 8.45 -12.71
CA GLY A 109 -11.76 9.64 -13.48
C GLY A 109 -12.62 9.81 -14.72
N ARG A 110 -12.90 11.06 -15.10
CA ARG A 110 -13.53 11.34 -16.41
C ARG A 110 -12.57 11.01 -17.55
N ARG A 111 -13.11 10.62 -18.70
CA ARG A 111 -12.32 10.08 -19.83
C ARG A 111 -11.27 11.02 -20.43
N THR A 112 -11.47 12.34 -20.30
CA THR A 112 -10.64 13.35 -20.99
C THR A 112 -9.26 13.50 -20.36
N ASP A 113 -9.20 13.54 -19.03
CA ASP A 113 -7.99 13.85 -18.25
C ASP A 113 -7.87 13.03 -16.97
N LEU A 114 -8.72 12.00 -16.80
CA LEU A 114 -8.75 11.10 -15.67
C LEU A 114 -9.11 11.77 -14.34
N GLN A 115 -9.56 13.03 -14.34
CA GLN A 115 -9.92 13.75 -13.13
C GLN A 115 -11.08 13.05 -12.39
N VAL A 116 -10.90 12.74 -11.11
CA VAL A 116 -11.98 12.26 -10.24
C VAL A 116 -12.99 13.38 -10.02
N MET A 117 -14.26 13.09 -10.34
CA MET A 117 -15.33 14.09 -10.37
C MET A 117 -16.29 14.03 -9.18
N THR A 118 -16.27 12.95 -8.40
CA THR A 118 -17.23 12.71 -7.32
C THR A 118 -16.53 12.42 -6.00
N GLY A 119 -17.28 12.57 -4.91
CA GLY A 119 -16.81 12.31 -3.55
C GLY A 119 -15.93 13.39 -2.93
N PRO A 120 -15.52 13.20 -1.66
CA PRO A 120 -14.87 14.22 -0.85
C PRO A 120 -13.46 14.60 -1.34
N PHE A 121 -12.85 13.75 -2.17
CA PHE A 121 -11.50 13.93 -2.70
C PHE A 121 -11.48 14.44 -4.14
N ALA A 122 -12.64 14.70 -4.74
CA ALA A 122 -12.72 15.40 -6.01
C ALA A 122 -12.17 16.83 -5.86
N HIS A 123 -11.45 17.32 -6.87
CA HIS A 123 -10.88 18.67 -6.84
C HIS A 123 -11.97 19.76 -6.71
N SER A 124 -13.15 19.53 -7.30
CA SER A 124 -14.32 20.40 -7.17
C SER A 124 -14.83 20.56 -5.73
N ALA A 125 -14.53 19.61 -4.84
CA ALA A 125 -14.87 19.72 -3.42
C ALA A 125 -13.96 20.70 -2.66
N GLY A 126 -12.92 21.25 -3.29
CA GLY A 126 -12.08 22.33 -2.76
C GLY A 126 -11.16 21.96 -1.59
N ARG A 127 -11.13 20.68 -1.18
CA ARG A 127 -10.38 20.19 0.00
C ARG A 127 -9.27 19.19 -0.33
N TRP A 128 -9.08 18.87 -1.61
CA TRP A 128 -8.12 17.86 -2.06
C TRP A 128 -7.32 18.31 -3.30
N THR A 129 -6.56 19.39 -3.13
CA THR A 129 -5.61 19.86 -4.15
C THR A 129 -4.31 19.07 -4.07
N ILE A 130 -3.84 18.55 -5.19
CA ILE A 130 -2.56 17.83 -5.26
C ILE A 130 -1.42 18.87 -5.32
N THR A 131 -0.53 18.78 -4.35
CA THR A 131 0.56 19.75 -4.08
C THR A 131 1.93 19.08 -4.09
N GLN A 132 1.98 17.77 -3.87
CA GLN A 132 3.17 16.93 -3.91
C GLN A 132 2.90 15.80 -4.89
N SER A 133 3.64 15.73 -6.00
CA SER A 133 3.50 14.65 -6.98
C SER A 133 4.80 14.49 -7.76
N MET A 134 4.94 13.35 -8.44
CA MET A 134 6.04 13.11 -9.40
C MET A 134 5.78 13.77 -10.76
N THR A 135 4.66 14.48 -10.88
CA THR A 135 3.96 14.75 -12.11
C THR A 135 3.15 16.05 -11.88
N GLN A 136 2.74 16.79 -12.92
CA GLN A 136 2.22 18.18 -12.76
C GLN A 136 0.72 18.30 -12.40
N GLU A 137 0.07 17.19 -12.09
CA GLU A 137 -1.34 17.09 -11.77
C GLU A 137 -1.67 17.88 -10.50
N ARG A 138 -2.78 18.62 -10.54
CA ARG A 138 -3.31 19.40 -9.41
C ARG A 138 -4.56 18.78 -8.79
N PHE A 139 -5.07 17.70 -9.39
CA PHE A 139 -6.27 17.00 -8.97
C PHE A 139 -6.04 15.49 -8.94
N LEU A 140 -6.84 14.80 -8.13
CA LEU A 140 -6.81 13.34 -8.07
C LEU A 140 -7.22 12.75 -9.41
N THR A 141 -6.45 11.77 -9.91
CA THR A 141 -6.75 11.04 -11.14
C THR A 141 -6.88 9.54 -10.90
N ARG A 142 -7.80 8.90 -11.62
CA ARG A 142 -8.06 7.43 -11.63
C ARG A 142 -8.46 6.97 -13.04
N ASP A 143 -8.17 5.73 -13.37
CA ASP A 143 -8.51 5.10 -14.66
C ASP A 143 -8.84 3.61 -14.46
N PHE A 144 -9.95 3.33 -13.76
CA PHE A 144 -10.32 1.97 -13.35
C PHE A 144 -10.29 0.97 -14.50
N GLY A 145 -9.56 -0.12 -14.28
CA GLY A 145 -9.42 -1.21 -15.24
C GLY A 145 -8.61 -0.88 -16.49
N ARG A 146 -8.12 0.37 -16.61
CA ARG A 146 -7.26 0.88 -17.68
C ARG A 146 -7.80 0.55 -19.08
N PRO A 147 -8.90 1.16 -19.54
CA PRO A 147 -9.60 0.75 -20.77
C PRO A 147 -8.74 0.71 -22.04
N ARG A 148 -7.65 1.48 -22.10
CA ARG A 148 -6.69 1.48 -23.23
C ARG A 148 -5.63 0.37 -23.15
N ASP A 149 -5.43 -0.22 -21.99
CA ASP A 149 -4.47 -1.29 -21.70
C ASP A 149 -5.04 -2.14 -20.54
N PRO A 150 -6.10 -2.94 -20.81
CA PRO A 150 -6.95 -3.48 -19.77
C PRO A 150 -6.23 -4.31 -18.72
N ILE A 151 -6.64 -4.15 -17.47
CA ILE A 151 -6.17 -4.95 -16.35
C ILE A 151 -7.34 -5.19 -15.39
N ALA A 152 -7.40 -6.38 -14.80
CA ALA A 152 -8.39 -6.73 -13.78
C ALA A 152 -7.77 -6.73 -12.39
N LEU A 153 -8.58 -6.55 -11.34
CA LEU A 153 -8.14 -6.75 -9.96
C LEU A 153 -7.76 -8.21 -9.70
N PRO A 154 -6.88 -8.49 -8.74
CA PRO A 154 -6.49 -9.86 -8.45
C PRO A 154 -7.64 -10.67 -7.82
N THR A 155 -7.70 -11.96 -8.14
CA THR A 155 -8.75 -12.86 -7.67
C THR A 155 -8.36 -13.56 -6.36
N GLN A 156 -9.34 -14.16 -5.67
CA GLN A 156 -9.06 -14.98 -4.49
C GLN A 156 -8.13 -16.15 -4.81
N ALA A 157 -8.31 -16.82 -5.96
CA ALA A 157 -7.45 -17.93 -6.37
C ALA A 157 -5.98 -17.50 -6.56
N GLN A 158 -5.74 -16.32 -7.14
CA GLN A 158 -4.39 -15.76 -7.26
C GLN A 158 -3.78 -15.44 -5.90
N LEU A 159 -4.59 -14.94 -4.95
CA LEU A 159 -4.13 -14.72 -3.59
C LEU A 159 -3.82 -16.05 -2.88
N ASP A 160 -4.65 -17.07 -3.07
CA ASP A 160 -4.43 -18.40 -2.48
C ASP A 160 -3.13 -19.04 -2.98
N GLU A 161 -2.73 -18.79 -4.24
CA GLU A 161 -1.41 -19.18 -4.76
C GLU A 161 -0.26 -18.52 -3.99
N VAL A 162 -0.32 -17.21 -3.76
CA VAL A 162 0.67 -16.47 -2.97
C VAL A 162 0.76 -17.03 -1.55
N MET A 163 -0.40 -17.35 -0.96
CA MET A 163 -0.48 -17.86 0.41
C MET A 163 0.08 -19.28 0.59
N ARG A 164 0.44 -20.00 -0.50
CA ARG A 164 1.13 -21.30 -0.44
C ARG A 164 2.63 -21.17 -0.23
N GLU A 165 3.22 -20.01 -0.49
CA GLU A 165 4.65 -19.76 -0.24
C GLU A 165 4.96 -20.01 1.25
N ARG A 166 6.02 -20.78 1.53
CA ARG A 166 6.44 -21.12 2.90
C ARG A 166 7.59 -20.26 3.40
N VAL A 167 8.30 -19.61 2.48
CA VAL A 167 9.47 -18.77 2.75
C VAL A 167 9.06 -17.30 2.62
N TYR A 168 9.53 -16.46 3.54
CA TYR A 168 9.22 -15.02 3.54
C TYR A 168 9.67 -14.34 2.25
N ASP A 169 10.94 -14.48 1.89
CA ASP A 169 11.52 -13.94 0.67
C ASP A 169 12.69 -14.83 0.24
N ALA A 170 13.16 -14.67 -0.99
CA ALA A 170 14.26 -15.46 -1.53
C ALA A 170 15.29 -14.58 -2.25
N THR A 171 16.50 -15.12 -2.43
CA THR A 171 17.52 -14.51 -3.28
C THR A 171 16.97 -14.27 -4.69
N PRO A 172 17.34 -13.15 -5.36
CA PRO A 172 18.32 -12.16 -4.93
C PRO A 172 17.70 -10.95 -4.20
N TRP A 173 16.64 -11.15 -3.41
CA TRP A 173 16.05 -10.13 -2.52
C TRP A 173 15.55 -8.87 -3.26
N ASN A 174 14.99 -9.05 -4.45
CA ASN A 174 14.52 -7.93 -5.26
C ASN A 174 13.30 -8.29 -6.13
N SER A 175 13.00 -7.49 -7.16
CA SER A 175 11.86 -7.73 -8.05
C SER A 175 12.00 -9.01 -8.90
N THR A 176 13.21 -9.57 -9.03
CA THR A 176 13.47 -10.77 -9.83
C THR A 176 13.54 -12.05 -8.99
N SER A 177 13.26 -11.99 -7.69
CA SER A 177 13.15 -13.17 -6.82
C SER A 177 12.07 -14.12 -7.34
N ALA A 178 12.47 -15.33 -7.75
CA ALA A 178 11.58 -16.31 -8.38
C ALA A 178 10.64 -17.02 -7.39
N ALA A 179 10.94 -16.94 -6.09
CA ALA A 179 10.18 -17.54 -5.00
C ALA A 179 10.08 -16.55 -3.83
N GLY A 180 9.28 -16.91 -2.82
CA GLY A 180 9.13 -16.14 -1.60
C GLY A 180 7.86 -15.30 -1.58
N PHE A 181 7.19 -15.34 -0.43
CA PHE A 181 5.92 -14.68 -0.18
C PHE A 181 5.96 -13.18 -0.49
N ARG A 182 7.01 -12.46 -0.08
CA ARG A 182 7.17 -11.01 -0.27
C ARG A 182 7.07 -10.63 -1.74
N ASN A 183 7.91 -11.19 -2.62
CA ASN A 183 7.90 -10.79 -4.03
C ASN A 183 6.61 -11.20 -4.75
N ARG A 184 6.02 -12.35 -4.37
CA ARG A 184 4.73 -12.82 -4.90
C ARG A 184 3.57 -11.90 -4.50
N LEU A 185 3.55 -11.44 -3.26
CA LEU A 185 2.55 -10.52 -2.74
C LEU A 185 2.74 -9.10 -3.30
N GLU A 186 3.97 -8.58 -3.30
CA GLU A 186 4.30 -7.30 -3.93
C GLU A 186 3.91 -7.31 -5.42
N GLY A 187 4.15 -8.45 -6.08
CA GLY A 187 3.54 -8.79 -7.35
C GLY A 187 4.40 -8.49 -8.55
N TRP A 188 5.70 -8.74 -8.45
CA TRP A 188 6.61 -8.75 -9.58
C TRP A 188 6.69 -10.16 -10.18
N ALA A 189 6.48 -10.25 -11.49
CA ALA A 189 6.64 -11.49 -12.24
C ALA A 189 7.43 -11.24 -13.53
N PRO A 190 8.17 -12.24 -14.03
CA PRO A 190 8.70 -12.19 -15.39
C PRO A 190 7.58 -11.97 -16.41
N GLY A 191 7.87 -11.26 -17.49
CA GLY A 191 6.92 -11.05 -18.59
C GLY A 191 6.93 -9.63 -19.15
N ARG A 192 6.04 -9.38 -20.11
CA ARG A 192 5.86 -8.07 -20.76
C ARG A 192 4.47 -7.51 -20.47
N GLY A 193 4.29 -6.20 -20.62
CA GLY A 193 3.00 -5.55 -20.43
C GLY A 193 2.41 -5.76 -19.03
N ASN A 194 1.09 -5.98 -18.95
CA ASN A 194 0.37 -6.14 -17.69
C ASN A 194 0.59 -7.49 -16.98
N GLU A 195 1.20 -8.47 -17.64
CA GLU A 195 1.46 -9.80 -17.05
C GLU A 195 2.54 -9.78 -15.97
N ARG A 196 3.45 -8.78 -16.00
CA ARG A 196 4.49 -8.63 -14.99
C ARG A 196 3.98 -8.09 -13.65
N PHE A 197 2.77 -7.53 -13.63
CA PHE A 197 2.14 -6.96 -12.45
C PHE A 197 1.08 -7.91 -11.91
N ARG A 198 1.30 -8.39 -10.69
CA ARG A 198 0.41 -9.29 -9.96
C ARG A 198 -0.01 -8.62 -8.66
N ILE A 199 -1.03 -9.19 -8.00
CA ILE A 199 -1.41 -8.88 -6.61
C ILE A 199 -1.35 -7.38 -6.27
N HIS A 200 -0.43 -6.91 -5.41
CA HIS A 200 -0.31 -5.51 -5.01
C HIS A 200 -0.07 -4.59 -6.21
N ASN A 201 0.96 -4.86 -7.02
CA ASN A 201 1.27 -4.06 -8.20
C ASN A 201 0.09 -4.00 -9.19
N ARG A 202 -0.67 -5.10 -9.31
CA ARG A 202 -1.85 -5.17 -10.17
C ARG A 202 -2.99 -4.26 -9.68
N VAL A 203 -3.16 -4.10 -8.38
CA VAL A 203 -4.17 -3.17 -7.81
C VAL A 203 -3.80 -1.72 -8.08
N HIS A 204 -2.53 -1.34 -7.83
CA HIS A 204 -2.02 -0.01 -8.20
C HIS A 204 -2.28 0.31 -9.69
N ARG A 205 -2.01 -0.66 -10.55
CA ARG A 205 -2.24 -0.57 -12.00
C ARG A 205 -3.72 -0.48 -12.36
N TRP A 206 -4.59 -1.23 -11.67
CA TRP A 206 -6.03 -1.21 -11.90
C TRP A 206 -6.67 0.12 -11.53
N VAL A 207 -6.27 0.73 -10.41
CA VAL A 207 -6.80 2.04 -10.01
C VAL A 207 -6.40 3.13 -11.00
N GLY A 208 -5.15 3.08 -11.49
CA GLY A 208 -4.65 4.02 -12.48
C GLY A 208 -4.41 5.43 -11.93
N GLY A 209 -4.20 6.40 -12.82
CA GLY A 209 -3.90 7.78 -12.44
C GLY A 209 -2.73 7.91 -11.46
N LEU A 210 -2.92 8.65 -10.38
CA LEU A 210 -1.86 8.88 -9.38
C LEU A 210 -1.43 7.60 -8.65
N MET A 211 -2.27 6.56 -8.60
CA MET A 211 -1.91 5.27 -8.00
C MET A 211 -0.80 4.51 -8.74
N LEU A 212 -0.34 4.97 -9.91
CA LEU A 212 0.64 4.26 -10.73
C LEU A 212 2.11 4.40 -10.28
N GLY A 213 2.45 5.36 -9.43
CA GLY A 213 3.85 5.65 -9.09
C GLY A 213 4.06 6.04 -7.62
N GLY A 214 5.22 6.64 -7.33
CA GLY A 214 5.57 7.11 -5.99
C GLY A 214 4.61 8.16 -5.43
N GLY A 215 3.86 8.87 -6.29
CA GLY A 215 2.78 9.77 -5.87
C GLY A 215 1.47 9.09 -5.44
N SER A 216 1.41 7.75 -5.40
CA SER A 216 0.18 6.98 -5.16
C SER A 216 -0.53 7.29 -3.85
N VAL A 217 0.20 7.71 -2.83
CA VAL A 217 -0.36 8.18 -1.55
C VAL A 217 -1.32 9.36 -1.73
N ASN A 218 -1.26 10.12 -2.83
CA ASN A 218 -2.24 11.17 -3.12
C ASN A 218 -3.68 10.66 -3.28
N ASP A 219 -3.87 9.36 -3.58
CA ASP A 219 -5.18 8.72 -3.55
C ASP A 219 -5.39 8.07 -2.18
N PRO A 220 -6.41 8.47 -1.40
CA PRO A 220 -6.69 7.84 -0.11
C PRO A 220 -6.93 6.32 -0.16
N VAL A 221 -7.28 5.76 -1.33
CA VAL A 221 -7.39 4.30 -1.49
C VAL A 221 -6.06 3.57 -1.26
N PHE A 222 -4.92 4.27 -1.38
CA PHE A 222 -3.59 3.74 -1.07
C PHE A 222 -3.56 3.09 0.32
N TRP A 223 -4.09 3.78 1.34
CA TRP A 223 -4.06 3.31 2.72
C TRP A 223 -4.91 2.06 2.91
N LEU A 224 -6.06 1.99 2.24
CA LEU A 224 -6.96 0.85 2.30
C LEU A 224 -6.39 -0.37 1.58
N HIS A 225 -5.73 -0.13 0.44
CA HIS A 225 -5.03 -1.16 -0.31
C HIS A 225 -3.88 -1.75 0.51
N HIS A 226 -3.01 -0.91 1.06
CA HIS A 226 -1.86 -1.33 1.86
C HIS A 226 -2.28 -1.95 3.20
N SER A 227 -3.39 -1.51 3.80
CA SER A 227 -3.94 -2.19 4.96
C SER A 227 -4.42 -3.61 4.65
N PHE A 228 -4.88 -3.89 3.43
CA PHE A 228 -5.21 -5.27 3.04
C PHE A 228 -3.95 -6.10 2.76
N VAL A 229 -2.92 -5.52 2.13
CA VAL A 229 -1.61 -6.16 1.98
C VAL A 229 -1.03 -6.56 3.34
N ASP A 230 -1.15 -5.67 4.33
CA ASP A 230 -0.74 -5.94 5.71
C ASP A 230 -1.55 -7.05 6.39
N LEU A 231 -2.87 -7.09 6.17
CA LEU A 231 -3.72 -8.21 6.62
C LEU A 231 -3.29 -9.53 5.98
N VAL A 232 -2.99 -9.54 4.68
CA VAL A 232 -2.51 -10.73 3.98
C VAL A 232 -1.19 -11.22 4.58
N TRP A 233 -0.25 -10.32 4.86
CA TRP A 233 1.00 -10.68 5.55
C TRP A 233 0.74 -11.28 6.93
N SER A 234 -0.15 -10.67 7.71
CA SER A 234 -0.53 -11.17 9.04
C SER A 234 -1.13 -12.58 8.99
N ARG A 235 -2.00 -12.85 8.01
CA ARG A 235 -2.57 -14.18 7.75
C ARG A 235 -1.50 -15.18 7.32
N TRP A 236 -0.51 -14.74 6.53
CA TRP A 236 0.58 -15.60 6.10
C TRP A 236 1.49 -16.00 7.27
N GLN A 237 1.79 -15.06 8.18
CA GLN A 237 2.55 -15.34 9.41
C GLN A 237 1.82 -16.38 10.27
N GLN A 238 0.50 -16.27 10.42
CA GLN A 238 -0.31 -17.24 11.15
C GLN A 238 -0.29 -18.65 10.52
N ARG A 239 -0.25 -18.75 9.19
CA ARG A 239 -0.15 -20.03 8.46
C ARG A 239 1.27 -20.62 8.46
N ASN A 240 2.27 -19.80 8.78
CA ASN A 240 3.68 -20.16 8.74
C ASN A 240 4.41 -19.69 10.02
N PRO A 241 4.02 -20.17 11.22
CA PRO A 241 4.53 -19.65 12.49
C PRO A 241 6.05 -19.86 12.69
N GLY A 242 6.67 -20.80 11.96
CA GLY A 242 8.12 -21.03 11.96
C GLY A 242 8.90 -20.23 10.92
N ALA A 243 8.24 -19.46 10.04
CA ALA A 243 8.93 -18.71 9.00
C ALA A 243 9.56 -17.44 9.58
N ALA A 244 10.86 -17.26 9.34
CA ALA A 244 11.59 -16.05 9.71
C ALA A 244 11.54 -14.99 8.60
N TYR A 245 11.67 -13.72 8.98
CA TYR A 245 12.02 -12.66 8.03
C TYR A 245 13.39 -12.97 7.43
N LEU A 246 13.50 -12.84 6.11
CA LEU A 246 14.74 -13.01 5.36
C LEU A 246 15.00 -11.73 4.54
N PRO A 247 16.28 -11.32 4.36
CA PRO A 247 17.47 -11.97 4.90
C PRO A 247 17.63 -11.71 6.41
N ALA A 248 18.09 -12.74 7.14
CA ALA A 248 18.31 -12.64 8.57
C ALA A 248 19.50 -11.71 8.89
N GLU A 249 20.59 -11.88 8.16
CA GLU A 249 21.81 -11.08 8.24
C GLU A 249 22.03 -10.30 6.94
N PRO A 250 22.77 -9.17 6.99
CA PRO A 250 23.12 -8.41 5.79
C PRO A 250 23.86 -9.30 4.77
N PRO A 251 23.58 -9.20 3.46
CA PRO A 251 24.38 -9.87 2.45
C PRO A 251 25.87 -9.52 2.63
N PRO A 252 26.80 -10.48 2.49
CA PRO A 252 28.23 -10.25 2.73
C PRO A 252 28.88 -9.43 1.62
N LEU A 253 30.09 -8.91 1.89
CA LEU A 253 30.90 -8.26 0.86
C LEU A 253 31.16 -9.23 -0.30
N GLY A 254 30.91 -8.77 -1.54
CA GLY A 254 30.99 -9.59 -2.76
C GLY A 254 29.63 -10.12 -3.24
N ASP A 255 28.59 -10.09 -2.41
CA ASP A 255 27.22 -10.36 -2.85
C ASP A 255 26.68 -9.18 -3.67
N ALA A 256 25.91 -9.47 -4.73
CA ALA A 256 25.31 -8.45 -5.59
C ALA A 256 24.37 -7.49 -4.85
N GLN A 257 23.84 -7.92 -3.70
CA GLN A 257 22.94 -7.19 -2.81
C GLN A 257 23.63 -6.60 -1.58
N TYR A 258 24.97 -6.66 -1.48
CA TYR A 258 25.72 -6.02 -0.41
C TYR A 258 25.31 -4.54 -0.25
N ARG A 259 24.79 -4.17 0.93
CA ARG A 259 24.26 -2.83 1.27
C ARG A 259 23.09 -2.34 0.41
N LYS A 260 22.39 -3.23 -0.29
CA LYS A 260 21.24 -2.87 -1.15
C LYS A 260 19.88 -3.27 -0.57
N VAL A 261 19.85 -4.04 0.51
CA VAL A 261 18.62 -4.50 1.18
C VAL A 261 18.76 -4.37 2.69
N VAL A 262 17.64 -4.29 3.39
CA VAL A 262 17.59 -4.21 4.86
C VAL A 262 17.39 -5.60 5.46
N ALA A 263 18.38 -6.08 6.21
CA ALA A 263 18.28 -7.33 6.96
C ALA A 263 17.39 -7.19 8.21
N ARG A 264 17.04 -8.32 8.82
CA ARG A 264 16.06 -8.44 9.90
C ARG A 264 16.23 -7.42 11.05
N HIS A 265 17.48 -7.13 11.41
CA HIS A 265 17.84 -6.27 12.54
C HIS A 265 18.44 -4.92 12.11
N GLU A 266 18.50 -4.64 10.81
CA GLU A 266 18.95 -3.34 10.32
C GLU A 266 17.81 -2.30 10.35
N PRO A 267 18.14 -1.02 10.61
CA PRO A 267 17.14 0.03 10.66
C PRO A 267 16.58 0.34 9.26
N MET A 268 15.25 0.45 9.17
CA MET A 268 14.56 0.97 8.00
C MET A 268 14.43 2.49 8.14
N ALA A 269 14.96 3.22 7.15
CA ALA A 269 14.67 4.64 7.00
C ALA A 269 13.18 4.87 6.71
N PRO A 270 12.60 6.01 7.12
CA PRO A 270 13.22 7.11 7.87
C PRO A 270 13.08 6.97 9.42
N TRP A 271 12.48 5.89 9.92
CA TRP A 271 12.07 5.81 11.34
C TRP A 271 13.09 5.15 12.28
N GLY A 272 14.12 4.50 11.74
CA GLY A 272 15.11 3.78 12.55
C GLY A 272 14.57 2.52 13.21
N VAL A 273 13.36 2.07 12.84
CA VAL A 273 12.78 0.81 13.30
C VAL A 273 13.23 -0.35 12.42
N THR A 274 13.32 -1.55 12.97
CA THR A 274 13.80 -2.75 12.25
C THR A 274 12.64 -3.60 11.74
N PRO A 275 12.85 -4.44 10.70
CA PRO A 275 11.88 -5.45 10.30
C PRO A 275 11.41 -6.33 11.46
N ALA A 276 12.35 -6.75 12.33
CA ALA A 276 12.04 -7.54 13.52
C ALA A 276 10.99 -6.89 14.43
N SER A 277 11.06 -5.57 14.64
CA SER A 277 10.11 -4.84 15.49
C SER A 277 8.69 -4.77 14.91
N MET A 278 8.54 -4.99 13.60
CA MET A 278 7.25 -4.90 12.89
C MET A 278 6.59 -6.27 12.69
N LEU A 279 7.20 -7.37 13.12
CA LEU A 279 6.65 -8.72 12.90
C LEU A 279 5.37 -8.97 13.69
N ASP A 280 5.26 -8.44 14.91
CA ASP A 280 4.08 -8.57 15.77
C ASP A 280 3.36 -7.23 15.92
N HIS A 281 2.14 -7.16 15.38
CA HIS A 281 1.27 -6.00 15.49
C HIS A 281 0.18 -6.17 16.57
N SER A 282 0.06 -7.33 17.20
CA SER A 282 -1.09 -7.75 18.03
C SER A 282 -1.33 -6.86 19.25
N ARG A 283 -0.27 -6.21 19.74
CA ARG A 283 -0.33 -5.26 20.87
C ARG A 283 -0.78 -3.86 20.45
N ILE A 284 -0.87 -3.58 19.15
CA ILE A 284 -1.21 -2.26 18.61
C ILE A 284 -2.60 -2.29 17.96
N TYR A 285 -2.83 -3.22 17.04
CA TYR A 285 -4.09 -3.34 16.31
C TYR A 285 -4.44 -4.79 15.94
N ARG A 286 -5.71 -5.01 15.62
CA ARG A 286 -6.25 -6.26 15.08
C ARG A 286 -7.12 -6.00 13.85
N TYR A 287 -7.38 -7.05 13.08
CA TYR A 287 -8.31 -7.02 11.96
C TYR A 287 -9.66 -7.63 12.36
N ALA A 288 -10.76 -7.08 11.85
CA ALA A 288 -12.11 -7.62 11.97
C ALA A 288 -12.75 -7.73 10.59
#